data_AF-A0AA96TV19-F1
#
_entry.id   AF-A0AA96TV19-F1
#
_cell.length_a   1.000
_cell.length_b   1.000
_cell.length_c   1.000
_cell.angle_alpha   90.00
_cell.angle_beta   90.00
_cell.angle_gamma   90.00
#
_symmetry.space_group_name_H-M   'P 1'
#
loop_
_entity.id
_entity.type
_entity.pdbx_description
1 polymer ?
#
loop_
_entity_poly.entity_id
_entity_poly.type
_entity_poly.pdbx_seq_one_letter_code
_entity_poly.pdbx_strand_id
1 'polypeptide(L)'
;MMVAIPGIALADPPQALDWSAPQEDRAFEPAFDYDGDGCYPTPAIGRDGTIAPGLKTSGAVNGSCHDSWDLDNTNAYSRVKCNNGWCGYLYGLYFEKDQAVAGSGLGGHRHDWEHVVVWVQNGVAQYVSTSAHGKYNIYSRSQVTWDETGTHPKVIYHKDGLSTHCFRLASSTEQPENHKGTWQYPPLVGWDNYPAGLRDKLTSADFGSAQLDLREGSFAGSLAKAKPSAIPFNPNA
;
A
#
# COMPACT_ATOMS: atom_id res chain seq x y z
N MET A 1 6.29 -3.73 46.15
CA MET A 1 7.14 -2.87 45.30
C MET A 1 6.70 -3.08 43.86
N MET A 2 5.80 -2.23 43.35
CA MET A 2 5.40 -2.26 41.94
C MET A 2 6.53 -1.63 41.14
N VAL A 3 7.21 -2.44 40.34
CA VAL A 3 8.20 -1.95 39.38
C VAL A 3 7.42 -1.42 38.19
N ALA A 4 7.26 -0.10 38.11
CA ALA A 4 6.79 0.56 36.90
C ALA A 4 7.93 0.52 35.89
N ILE A 5 7.81 -0.34 34.89
CA ILE A 5 8.68 -0.29 33.70
C ILE A 5 8.18 0.90 32.88
N PRO A 6 9.00 1.93 32.63
CA PRO A 6 8.60 3.01 31.74
C PRO A 6 8.36 2.41 30.35
N GLY A 7 7.10 2.39 29.91
CA GLY A 7 6.78 2.10 28.53
C GLY A 7 7.45 3.16 27.66
N ILE A 8 8.22 2.74 26.68
CA ILE A 8 8.69 3.63 25.62
C ILE A 8 7.41 4.03 24.88
N ALA A 9 6.95 5.27 25.05
CA ALA A 9 5.91 5.83 24.21
C ALA A 9 6.49 5.94 22.80
N LEU A 10 6.12 4.98 21.94
CA LEU A 10 6.29 5.13 20.51
C LEU A 10 5.30 6.20 20.06
N ALA A 11 5.70 7.05 19.12
CA ALA A 11 4.76 8.02 18.57
C ALA A 11 3.80 7.27 17.64
N ASP A 12 2.52 7.26 18.00
CA ASP A 12 1.46 6.63 17.21
C ASP A 12 1.45 7.18 15.77
N PRO A 13 1.01 6.38 14.78
CA PRO A 13 0.79 6.88 13.43
C PRO A 13 -0.23 8.05 13.46
N PRO A 14 -0.11 9.02 12.54
CA PRO A 14 -1.04 10.13 12.50
C PRO A 14 -2.47 9.65 12.18
N GLN A 15 -3.45 10.48 12.52
CA GLN A 15 -4.85 10.21 12.21
C GLN A 15 -5.11 10.28 10.71
N ALA A 16 -5.94 9.37 10.21
CA ALA A 16 -6.27 9.25 8.80
C ALA A 16 -6.84 10.54 8.20
N LEU A 17 -6.45 10.79 6.94
CA LEU A 17 -7.10 11.75 6.08
C LEU A 17 -8.49 11.23 5.68
N ASP A 18 -9.41 12.17 5.46
CA ASP A 18 -10.72 11.83 4.93
C ASP A 18 -10.61 11.27 3.51
N TRP A 19 -11.54 10.38 3.17
CA TRP A 19 -11.69 9.87 1.80
C TRP A 19 -11.89 11.04 0.82
N SER A 20 -11.01 11.16 -0.16
CA SER A 20 -11.04 12.24 -1.16
C SER A 20 -10.80 11.79 -2.61
N ALA A 21 -10.56 10.51 -2.89
CA ALA A 21 -10.32 10.03 -4.25
C ALA A 21 -11.56 10.14 -5.18
N PRO A 22 -11.36 10.44 -6.49
CA PRO A 22 -12.41 10.40 -7.50
C PRO A 22 -13.14 9.04 -7.58
N GLN A 23 -14.34 9.02 -8.16
CA GLN A 23 -15.10 7.76 -8.29
C GLN A 23 -14.36 6.72 -9.15
N GLU A 24 -13.64 7.17 -10.18
CA GLU A 24 -12.91 6.30 -11.08
C GLU A 24 -11.77 5.56 -10.38
N ASP A 25 -11.01 6.24 -9.52
CA ASP A 25 -9.98 5.65 -8.67
C ASP A 25 -10.58 4.60 -7.74
N ARG A 26 -11.75 4.88 -7.16
CA ARG A 26 -12.41 3.95 -6.24
C ARG A 26 -12.95 2.71 -6.95
N ALA A 27 -13.40 2.86 -8.20
CA ALA A 27 -13.98 1.76 -8.97
C ALA A 27 -13.01 0.61 -9.24
N PHE A 28 -11.70 0.82 -9.06
CA PHE A 28 -10.68 -0.20 -9.28
C PHE A 28 -9.74 -0.35 -8.08
N GLU A 29 -10.10 0.22 -6.92
CA GLU A 29 -9.31 0.10 -5.70
C GLU A 29 -9.18 -1.39 -5.30
N PRO A 30 -7.98 -1.90 -4.99
CA PRO A 30 -7.86 -3.30 -4.59
C PRO A 30 -8.65 -3.60 -3.31
N ALA A 31 -9.21 -4.80 -3.26
CA ALA A 31 -9.74 -5.39 -2.03
C ALA A 31 -8.54 -5.98 -1.27
N PHE A 32 -8.16 -5.36 -0.16
CA PHE A 32 -6.94 -5.74 0.56
C PHE A 32 -7.20 -6.74 1.68
N ASP A 33 -6.21 -7.58 1.92
CA ASP A 33 -6.01 -8.29 3.18
C ASP A 33 -4.55 -8.17 3.62
N TYR A 34 -4.29 -8.42 4.89
CA TYR A 34 -2.97 -8.31 5.49
C TYR A 34 -2.77 -9.53 6.38
N ASP A 35 -1.83 -10.39 5.98
CA ASP A 35 -1.49 -11.59 6.72
C ASP A 35 -0.92 -11.22 8.09
N GLY A 36 -1.02 -12.12 9.06
CA GLY A 36 -0.61 -11.87 10.45
C GLY A 36 0.90 -11.67 10.65
N ASP A 37 1.70 -11.66 9.58
CA ASP A 37 3.15 -11.64 9.59
C ASP A 37 3.78 -10.28 9.28
N GLY A 38 2.98 -9.21 9.14
CA GLY A 38 3.44 -7.84 8.93
C GLY A 38 2.66 -6.78 9.70
N CYS A 39 2.85 -5.50 9.39
CA CYS A 39 2.01 -4.42 9.94
C CYS A 39 0.69 -4.27 9.15
N TYR A 40 -0.32 -3.65 9.75
CA TYR A 40 -1.41 -3.02 9.01
C TYR A 40 -0.96 -1.72 8.35
N PRO A 41 -1.63 -1.28 7.27
CA PRO A 41 -1.31 -0.01 6.65
C PRO A 41 -1.73 1.14 7.57
N THR A 42 -0.96 2.23 7.58
CA THR A 42 -1.25 3.41 8.39
C THR A 42 -1.22 4.68 7.54
N PRO A 43 -1.79 5.80 8.02
CA PRO A 43 -1.66 7.08 7.36
C PRO A 43 -0.19 7.53 7.38
N ALA A 44 0.39 7.77 6.20
CA ALA A 44 1.74 8.30 6.07
C ALA A 44 1.82 9.80 6.42
N ILE A 45 0.69 10.49 6.45
CA ILE A 45 0.56 11.90 6.81
C ILE A 45 -0.78 12.19 7.50
N GLY A 46 -0.75 13.01 8.55
CA GLY A 46 -1.94 13.49 9.25
C GLY A 46 -2.54 14.76 8.67
N ARG A 47 -3.72 15.13 9.16
CA ARG A 47 -4.44 16.37 8.78
C ARG A 47 -3.68 17.65 9.12
N ASP A 48 -2.80 17.59 10.13
CA ASP A 48 -1.87 18.64 10.55
C ASP A 48 -0.54 18.61 9.74
N GLY A 49 -0.42 17.66 8.81
CA GLY A 49 0.77 17.39 8.03
C GLY A 49 1.86 16.64 8.78
N THR A 50 1.62 16.09 9.97
CA THR A 50 2.61 15.23 10.65
C THR A 50 2.88 14.01 9.79
N ILE A 51 4.15 13.78 9.42
CA ILE A 51 4.57 12.59 8.68
C ILE A 51 4.69 11.43 9.65
N ALA A 52 4.24 10.24 9.23
CA ALA A 52 4.34 9.04 10.04
C ALA A 52 5.80 8.76 10.44
N PRO A 53 6.10 8.60 11.74
CA PRO A 53 7.47 8.39 12.21
C PRO A 53 7.98 6.98 11.86
N GLY A 54 7.08 6.04 11.56
CA GLY A 54 7.36 4.63 11.41
C GLY A 54 7.87 3.98 12.70
N LEU A 55 8.26 2.71 12.60
CA LEU A 55 8.75 1.90 13.70
C LEU A 55 10.19 1.43 13.49
N LYS A 56 10.90 1.18 14.59
CA LYS A 56 12.19 0.48 14.52
C LYS A 56 11.94 -0.98 14.17
N THR A 57 12.81 -1.55 13.35
CA THR A 57 12.84 -3.00 13.08
C THR A 57 13.40 -3.75 14.30
N SER A 58 12.53 -3.93 15.27
CA SER A 58 12.79 -4.56 16.56
C SER A 58 11.54 -5.28 17.03
N GLY A 59 11.71 -6.19 18.00
CA GLY A 59 10.61 -6.99 18.51
C GLY A 59 10.04 -7.94 17.46
N ALA A 60 8.78 -8.34 17.62
CA ALA A 60 8.08 -9.16 16.64
C ALA A 60 7.93 -8.44 15.29
N VAL A 61 7.83 -9.20 14.21
CA VAL A 61 7.71 -8.66 12.85
C VAL A 61 6.47 -7.77 12.71
N ASN A 62 5.34 -8.23 13.23
CA ASN A 62 4.06 -7.52 13.33
C ASN A 62 3.91 -6.72 14.65
N GLY A 63 4.96 -6.65 15.47
CA GLY A 63 4.88 -6.08 16.82
C GLY A 63 4.68 -4.57 16.81
N SER A 64 3.69 -4.10 17.58
CA SER A 64 3.30 -2.70 17.75
C SER A 64 2.72 -2.02 16.50
N CYS A 65 2.22 -2.80 15.53
CA CYS A 65 1.62 -2.28 14.29
C CYS A 65 0.58 -3.22 13.65
N HIS A 66 0.06 -4.19 14.39
CA HIS A 66 -0.92 -5.16 13.89
C HIS A 66 -2.00 -5.44 14.93
N ASP A 67 -2.25 -4.53 15.85
CA ASP A 67 -3.36 -4.64 16.78
C ASP A 67 -4.68 -4.30 16.05
N SER A 68 -5.81 -4.75 16.57
CA SER A 68 -7.10 -4.58 15.89
C SER A 68 -7.47 -3.11 15.63
N TRP A 69 -7.05 -2.18 16.50
CA TRP A 69 -7.29 -0.75 16.34
C TRP A 69 -6.37 -0.10 15.30
N ASP A 70 -5.22 -0.70 14.97
CA ASP A 70 -4.37 -0.19 13.89
C ASP A 70 -5.12 -0.31 12.55
N LEU A 71 -5.93 -1.36 12.39
CA LEU A 71 -6.80 -1.56 11.22
C LEU A 71 -7.99 -0.58 11.15
N ASP A 72 -8.25 0.18 12.20
CA ASP A 72 -9.27 1.24 12.20
C ASP A 72 -8.72 2.59 11.72
N ASN A 73 -7.38 2.75 11.68
CA ASN A 73 -6.71 3.97 11.24
C ASN A 73 -5.83 3.67 10.03
N THR A 74 -6.43 3.72 8.84
CA THR A 74 -5.75 3.39 7.58
C THR A 74 -5.97 4.48 6.53
N ASN A 75 -5.06 4.57 5.55
CA ASN A 75 -5.29 5.27 4.30
C ASN A 75 -4.65 4.48 3.16
N ALA A 76 -5.25 4.56 1.98
CA ALA A 76 -4.59 4.25 0.72
C ALA A 76 -4.40 5.55 -0.08
N TYR A 77 -3.48 5.54 -1.04
CA TYR A 77 -3.18 6.70 -1.87
C TYR A 77 -3.21 6.30 -3.33
N SER A 78 -3.90 7.05 -4.20
CA SER A 78 -3.95 6.76 -5.63
C SER A 78 -3.30 7.85 -6.48
N ARG A 79 -2.73 7.44 -7.61
CA ARG A 79 -2.36 8.32 -8.71
C ARG A 79 -2.63 7.64 -10.04
N VAL A 80 -3.25 8.36 -10.96
CA VAL A 80 -3.72 7.81 -12.24
C VAL A 80 -3.01 8.49 -13.41
N LYS A 81 -2.72 7.72 -14.45
CA LYS A 81 -2.32 8.25 -15.77
C LYS A 81 -3.07 7.52 -16.86
N CYS A 82 -3.61 8.25 -17.82
CA CYS A 82 -4.29 7.70 -18.98
C CYS A 82 -3.65 8.18 -20.29
N ASN A 83 -3.42 7.28 -21.23
CA ASN A 83 -3.06 7.59 -22.61
C ASN A 83 -3.24 6.35 -23.50
N ASN A 84 -3.34 6.56 -24.81
CA ASN A 84 -3.44 5.48 -25.81
C ASN A 84 -4.57 4.48 -25.53
N GLY A 85 -5.69 4.95 -24.97
CA GLY A 85 -6.86 4.13 -24.64
C GLY A 85 -6.73 3.28 -23.37
N TRP A 86 -5.66 3.49 -22.58
CA TRP A 86 -5.39 2.79 -21.33
C TRP A 86 -5.23 3.75 -20.17
N CYS A 87 -5.64 3.34 -18.98
CA CYS A 87 -5.37 4.01 -17.72
C CYS A 87 -4.61 3.07 -16.78
N GLY A 88 -3.54 3.56 -16.15
CA GLY A 88 -2.87 2.89 -15.03
C GLY A 88 -3.25 3.59 -13.74
N TYR A 89 -3.97 2.89 -12.87
CA TYR A 89 -4.32 3.35 -11.51
C TYR A 89 -3.31 2.75 -10.54
N LEU A 90 -2.40 3.57 -10.00
CA LEU A 90 -1.41 3.14 -9.02
C LEU A 90 -1.92 3.48 -7.63
N TYR A 91 -2.09 2.45 -6.80
CA TYR A 91 -2.46 2.54 -5.38
C TYR A 91 -1.22 2.26 -4.53
N GLY A 92 -0.98 3.05 -3.50
CA GLY A 92 0.11 2.87 -2.54
C GLY A 92 -0.43 2.78 -1.12
N LEU A 93 0.12 1.85 -0.33
CA LEU A 93 -0.14 1.70 1.10
C LEU A 93 1.18 1.88 1.85
N TYR A 94 1.12 2.57 2.98
CA TYR A 94 2.27 2.81 3.85
C TYR A 94 2.20 1.89 5.07
N PHE A 95 3.32 1.27 5.43
CA PHE A 95 3.45 0.48 6.66
C PHE A 95 4.59 1.04 7.51
N GLU A 96 4.48 0.92 8.83
CA GLU A 96 5.40 1.61 9.72
C GLU A 96 6.83 1.04 9.71
N LYS A 97 6.96 -0.26 9.40
CA LYS A 97 8.23 -0.97 9.24
C LYS A 97 8.04 -2.18 8.34
N ASP A 98 9.14 -2.63 7.76
CA ASP A 98 9.27 -3.91 7.07
C ASP A 98 10.44 -4.68 7.72
N GLN A 99 10.15 -5.88 8.22
CA GLN A 99 11.10 -6.63 9.04
C GLN A 99 11.14 -8.12 8.64
N ALA A 100 12.28 -8.57 8.12
CA ALA A 100 12.44 -9.97 7.75
C ALA A 100 12.68 -10.93 8.94
N VAL A 101 13.31 -10.45 10.02
CA VAL A 101 13.77 -11.30 11.14
C VAL A 101 13.20 -10.84 12.47
N ALA A 102 12.53 -11.72 13.21
CA ALA A 102 12.02 -11.41 14.54
C ALA A 102 13.16 -11.04 15.51
N GLY A 103 12.98 -9.96 16.27
CA GLY A 103 13.94 -9.47 17.26
C GLY A 103 15.17 -8.76 16.69
N SER A 104 15.25 -8.56 15.37
CA SER A 104 16.44 -7.99 14.72
C SER A 104 16.07 -7.05 13.57
N GLY A 105 16.88 -6.02 13.36
CA GLY A 105 16.79 -5.16 12.19
C GLY A 105 17.48 -5.73 10.94
N LEU A 106 18.05 -6.94 11.03
CA LEU A 106 18.73 -7.57 9.91
C LEU A 106 17.76 -7.86 8.77
N GLY A 107 17.99 -7.25 7.61
CA GLY A 107 17.16 -7.45 6.43
C GLY A 107 15.80 -6.77 6.51
N GLY A 108 15.67 -5.68 7.28
CA GLY A 108 14.46 -4.85 7.30
C GLY A 108 14.78 -3.37 7.40
N HIS A 109 13.75 -2.53 7.27
CA HIS A 109 13.85 -1.08 7.44
C HIS A 109 12.62 -0.48 8.14
N ARG A 110 12.86 0.69 8.74
CA ARG A 110 11.77 1.59 9.14
C ARG A 110 11.09 2.10 7.87
N HIS A 111 9.77 2.26 7.94
CA HIS A 111 8.89 2.60 6.82
C HIS A 111 8.80 1.47 5.81
N ASP A 112 7.64 1.34 5.18
CA ASP A 112 7.48 0.55 3.98
C ASP A 112 6.41 1.16 3.09
N TRP A 113 6.55 0.96 1.79
CA TRP A 113 5.63 1.44 0.77
C TRP A 113 5.46 0.36 -0.29
N GLU A 114 4.28 -0.25 -0.30
CA GLU A 114 3.91 -1.24 -1.30
C GLU A 114 2.80 -0.68 -2.20
N HIS A 115 2.75 -1.18 -3.43
CA HIS A 115 1.93 -0.62 -4.50
C HIS A 115 1.24 -1.68 -5.34
N VAL A 116 0.07 -1.31 -5.85
CA VAL A 116 -0.68 -2.08 -6.85
C VAL A 116 -0.98 -1.17 -8.03
N VAL A 117 -0.75 -1.63 -9.26
CA VAL A 117 -1.20 -0.96 -10.47
C VAL A 117 -2.33 -1.75 -11.12
N VAL A 118 -3.50 -1.14 -11.28
CA VAL A 118 -4.60 -1.70 -12.05
C VAL A 118 -4.65 -1.04 -13.42
N TRP A 119 -4.50 -1.86 -14.47
CA TRP A 119 -4.49 -1.41 -15.87
C TRP A 119 -5.86 -1.59 -16.49
N VAL A 120 -6.50 -0.48 -16.83
CA VAL A 120 -7.88 -0.42 -17.29
C VAL A 120 -7.94 0.00 -18.75
N GLN A 121 -8.78 -0.71 -19.52
CA GLN A 121 -9.12 -0.36 -20.90
C GLN A 121 -10.63 -0.38 -21.04
N ASN A 122 -11.22 0.69 -21.60
CA ASN A 122 -12.66 0.79 -21.85
C ASN A 122 -13.52 0.48 -20.61
N GLY A 123 -13.09 0.95 -19.43
CA GLY A 123 -13.80 0.74 -18.16
C GLY A 123 -13.66 -0.65 -17.55
N VAL A 124 -12.82 -1.53 -18.11
CA VAL A 124 -12.58 -2.89 -17.59
C VAL A 124 -11.11 -3.05 -17.21
N ALA A 125 -10.86 -3.51 -15.98
CA ALA A 125 -9.52 -3.84 -15.51
C ALA A 125 -9.02 -5.12 -16.21
N GLN A 126 -7.96 -5.00 -17.01
CA GLN A 126 -7.41 -6.09 -17.82
C GLN A 126 -6.15 -6.71 -17.22
N TYR A 127 -5.38 -5.94 -16.45
CA TYR A 127 -4.18 -6.41 -15.76
C TYR A 127 -4.08 -5.81 -14.38
N VAL A 128 -3.41 -6.54 -13.49
CA VAL A 128 -3.03 -6.10 -12.16
C VAL A 128 -1.54 -6.33 -11.99
N SER A 129 -0.86 -5.39 -11.36
CA SER A 129 0.55 -5.51 -11.05
C SER A 129 0.78 -5.25 -9.58
N THR A 130 1.43 -6.16 -8.86
CA THR A 130 1.74 -6.00 -7.44
C THR A 130 3.23 -5.77 -7.25
N SER A 131 3.61 -4.84 -6.39
CA SER A 131 5.02 -4.63 -6.05
C SER A 131 5.58 -5.82 -5.27
N ALA A 132 6.83 -6.15 -5.55
CA ALA A 132 7.62 -7.11 -4.80
C ALA A 132 9.10 -6.77 -4.92
N HIS A 133 9.72 -6.37 -3.80
CA HIS A 133 11.16 -6.15 -3.68
C HIS A 133 11.73 -5.20 -4.75
N GLY A 134 11.03 -4.08 -4.99
CA GLY A 134 11.42 -3.05 -5.98
C GLY A 134 11.11 -3.39 -7.45
N LYS A 135 10.44 -4.53 -7.70
CA LYS A 135 9.90 -4.96 -8.99
C LYS A 135 8.37 -5.06 -8.93
N TYR A 136 7.77 -5.42 -10.05
CA TYR A 136 6.34 -5.71 -10.15
C TYR A 136 6.11 -7.09 -10.75
N ASN A 137 5.23 -7.87 -10.12
CA ASN A 137 4.63 -9.05 -10.74
C ASN A 137 3.42 -8.61 -11.54
N ILE A 138 3.27 -9.09 -12.78
CA ILE A 138 2.22 -8.64 -13.70
C ILE A 138 1.30 -9.81 -14.01
N TYR A 139 0.00 -9.61 -13.80
CA TYR A 139 -1.03 -10.62 -13.93
C TYR A 139 -2.08 -10.17 -14.95
N SER A 140 -2.45 -11.08 -15.84
CA SER A 140 -3.63 -10.89 -16.69
C SER A 140 -4.92 -11.07 -15.88
N ARG A 141 -6.03 -10.47 -16.33
CA ARG A 141 -7.34 -10.55 -15.67
C ARG A 141 -7.75 -11.96 -15.28
N SER A 142 -7.44 -12.97 -16.11
CA SER A 142 -7.81 -14.38 -15.85
C SER A 142 -7.01 -15.05 -14.74
N GLN A 143 -5.91 -14.44 -14.31
CA GLN A 143 -5.11 -14.90 -13.16
C GLN A 143 -5.52 -14.21 -11.85
N VAL A 144 -6.34 -13.16 -11.95
CA VAL A 144 -6.72 -12.32 -10.82
C VAL A 144 -8.02 -12.81 -10.23
N THR A 145 -8.03 -13.01 -8.91
CA THR A 145 -9.25 -13.17 -8.14
C THR A 145 -9.86 -11.78 -7.90
N TRP A 146 -11.14 -11.62 -8.23
CA TRP A 146 -11.86 -10.36 -8.06
C TRP A 146 -12.87 -10.48 -6.92
N ASP A 147 -13.31 -9.34 -6.42
CA ASP A 147 -14.52 -9.22 -5.61
C ASP A 147 -15.79 -9.59 -6.40
N GLU A 148 -16.94 -9.51 -5.72
CA GLU A 148 -18.22 -9.91 -6.26
C GLU A 148 -18.70 -8.97 -7.40
N THR A 149 -18.20 -7.73 -7.45
CA THR A 149 -18.46 -6.80 -8.56
C THR A 149 -17.57 -7.09 -9.78
N GLY A 150 -16.47 -7.81 -9.62
CA GLY A 150 -15.50 -8.11 -10.67
C GLY A 150 -14.57 -6.93 -10.99
N THR A 151 -14.49 -5.92 -10.13
CA THR A 151 -13.74 -4.67 -10.38
C THR A 151 -12.61 -4.43 -9.40
N HIS A 152 -12.69 -4.99 -8.19
CA HIS A 152 -11.68 -4.86 -7.15
C HIS A 152 -10.82 -6.13 -7.11
N PRO A 153 -9.53 -6.06 -7.50
CA PRO A 153 -8.65 -7.23 -7.40
C PRO A 153 -8.33 -7.53 -5.93
N LYS A 154 -8.32 -8.81 -5.56
CA LYS A 154 -7.99 -9.24 -4.19
C LYS A 154 -6.47 -9.35 -4.03
N VAL A 155 -5.91 -8.50 -3.18
CA VAL A 155 -4.46 -8.33 -2.97
C VAL A 155 -4.10 -8.47 -1.50
N ILE A 156 -2.98 -9.14 -1.22
CA ILE A 156 -2.56 -9.49 0.13
C ILE A 156 -1.16 -8.96 0.39
N TYR A 157 -1.01 -8.19 1.47
CA TYR A 157 0.29 -7.86 2.04
C TYR A 157 0.74 -8.99 2.95
N HIS A 158 1.94 -9.49 2.73
CA HIS A 158 2.48 -10.64 3.45
C HIS A 158 3.99 -10.60 3.50
N LYS A 159 4.58 -11.43 4.36
CA LYS A 159 6.02 -11.69 4.37
C LYS A 159 6.40 -12.73 3.30
N ASP A 160 7.35 -12.38 2.42
CA ASP A 160 7.79 -13.28 1.34
C ASP A 160 8.86 -14.27 1.83
N GLY A 161 8.40 -15.33 2.50
CA GLY A 161 9.26 -16.39 3.02
C GLY A 161 10.30 -15.88 4.02
N LEU A 162 11.59 -16.00 3.69
CA LEU A 162 12.69 -15.49 4.52
C LEU A 162 13.03 -14.01 4.23
N SER A 163 12.42 -13.41 3.20
CA SER A 163 12.63 -12.01 2.82
C SER A 163 11.74 -11.06 3.62
N THR A 164 11.75 -9.80 3.21
CA THR A 164 10.85 -8.72 3.55
C THR A 164 9.43 -8.91 3.00
N HIS A 165 8.55 -7.94 3.25
CA HIS A 165 7.17 -7.99 2.79
C HIS A 165 7.00 -7.62 1.32
N CYS A 166 5.88 -8.02 0.75
CA CYS A 166 5.41 -7.56 -0.55
C CYS A 166 3.93 -7.83 -0.75
N PHE A 167 3.37 -7.29 -1.85
CA PHE A 167 2.02 -7.64 -2.30
C PHE A 167 1.99 -8.87 -3.23
N ARG A 168 0.99 -9.72 -3.01
CA ARG A 168 0.61 -10.83 -3.91
C ARG A 168 -0.88 -10.81 -4.20
N LEU A 169 -1.31 -11.57 -5.22
CA LEU A 169 -2.73 -11.85 -5.42
C LEU A 169 -3.22 -12.88 -4.39
N ALA A 170 -4.49 -12.74 -4.00
CA ALA A 170 -5.21 -13.77 -3.29
C ALA A 170 -5.51 -14.97 -4.19
N SER A 171 -5.43 -16.18 -3.63
CA SER A 171 -5.96 -17.38 -4.27
C SER A 171 -7.48 -17.32 -4.38
N SER A 172 -8.07 -18.15 -5.24
CA SER A 172 -9.52 -18.15 -5.49
C SER A 172 -10.36 -18.55 -4.29
N THR A 173 -9.75 -19.18 -3.27
CA THR A 173 -10.43 -19.67 -2.06
C THR A 173 -9.99 -18.92 -0.80
N GLU A 174 -9.07 -17.96 -0.92
CA GLU A 174 -8.50 -17.26 0.24
C GLU A 174 -9.55 -16.44 0.97
N GLN A 175 -9.49 -16.48 2.30
CA GLN A 175 -10.32 -15.66 3.17
C GLN A 175 -9.41 -14.69 3.94
N PRO A 176 -9.89 -13.47 4.21
CA PRO A 176 -9.08 -12.49 4.90
C PRO A 176 -8.62 -12.93 6.30
N GLU A 177 -7.33 -12.79 6.59
CA GLU A 177 -6.72 -13.14 7.89
C GLU A 177 -6.70 -11.96 8.88
N ASN A 178 -6.93 -10.74 8.40
CA ASN A 178 -6.93 -9.55 9.25
C ASN A 178 -7.98 -9.60 10.39
N HIS A 179 -7.81 -8.75 11.40
CA HIS A 179 -8.65 -8.70 12.61
C HIS A 179 -10.15 -8.49 12.35
N LYS A 180 -10.55 -7.96 11.19
CA LYS A 180 -11.95 -7.77 10.79
C LYS A 180 -12.53 -8.97 10.02
N GLY A 181 -11.72 -9.97 9.66
CA GLY A 181 -12.14 -11.16 8.91
C GLY A 181 -12.85 -10.87 7.59
N THR A 182 -12.59 -9.70 7.00
CA THR A 182 -13.25 -9.18 5.80
C THR A 182 -12.25 -8.46 4.91
N TRP A 183 -12.55 -8.38 3.60
CA TRP A 183 -11.74 -7.61 2.66
C TRP A 183 -11.80 -6.12 3.02
N GLN A 184 -10.65 -5.46 3.03
CA GLN A 184 -10.51 -4.08 3.47
C GLN A 184 -10.40 -3.12 2.28
N TYR A 185 -11.01 -1.96 2.43
CA TYR A 185 -10.99 -0.85 1.49
C TYR A 185 -10.62 0.42 2.26
N PRO A 186 -9.31 0.67 2.48
CA PRO A 186 -8.86 1.84 3.24
C PRO A 186 -9.39 3.15 2.63
N PRO A 187 -9.69 4.19 3.42
CA PRO A 187 -10.04 5.49 2.87
C PRO A 187 -8.99 6.00 1.87
N LEU A 188 -9.40 6.15 0.60
CA LEU A 188 -8.50 6.44 -0.51
C LEU A 188 -8.30 7.95 -0.72
N VAL A 189 -7.05 8.41 -0.78
CA VAL A 189 -6.67 9.79 -1.06
C VAL A 189 -6.12 9.87 -2.49
N GLY A 190 -6.87 10.51 -3.38
CA GLY A 190 -6.48 10.68 -4.78
C GLY A 190 -5.45 11.79 -4.96
N TRP A 191 -4.50 11.58 -5.88
CA TRP A 191 -3.35 12.48 -6.13
C TRP A 191 -3.72 13.96 -6.23
N ASP A 192 -4.84 14.29 -6.86
CA ASP A 192 -5.24 15.69 -7.08
C ASP A 192 -6.21 16.23 -6.02
N ASN A 193 -6.61 15.40 -5.05
CA ASN A 193 -7.64 15.72 -4.06
C ASN A 193 -7.12 15.73 -2.61
N TYR A 194 -5.80 15.79 -2.41
CA TYR A 194 -5.23 16.03 -1.09
C TYR A 194 -5.68 17.39 -0.53
N PRO A 195 -5.86 17.51 0.80
CA PRO A 195 -5.92 18.83 1.44
C PRO A 195 -4.69 19.68 1.10
N ALA A 196 -4.88 21.00 1.03
CA ALA A 196 -3.87 21.93 0.56
C ALA A 196 -2.52 21.74 1.28
N GLY A 197 -1.44 21.62 0.49
CA GLY A 197 -0.06 21.47 0.99
C GLY A 197 0.32 20.07 1.49
N LEU A 198 -0.64 19.17 1.75
CA LEU A 198 -0.33 17.84 2.29
C LEU A 198 0.34 16.94 1.25
N ARG A 199 -0.08 17.01 -0.02
CA ARG A 199 0.56 16.25 -1.10
C ARG A 199 2.04 16.55 -1.22
N ASP A 200 2.40 17.84 -1.26
CA ASP A 200 3.78 18.28 -1.44
C ASP A 200 4.62 17.88 -0.22
N LYS A 201 4.06 17.98 0.99
CA LYS A 201 4.72 17.55 2.23
C LYS A 201 4.96 16.04 2.27
N LEU A 202 3.96 15.23 1.94
CA LEU A 202 4.06 13.77 1.89
C LEU A 202 5.09 13.32 0.84
N THR A 203 5.01 13.87 -0.36
CA THR A 203 5.84 13.44 -1.50
C THR A 203 7.28 13.90 -1.40
N SER A 204 7.54 14.92 -0.58
CA SER A 204 8.87 15.42 -0.23
C SER A 204 9.46 14.77 1.02
N ALA A 205 8.68 13.96 1.76
CA ALA A 205 9.16 13.28 2.96
C ALA A 205 10.19 12.19 2.61
N ASP A 206 11.16 12.04 3.52
CA ASP A 206 12.17 10.99 3.50
C ASP A 206 11.64 9.77 4.27
N PHE A 207 11.39 8.68 3.55
CA PHE A 207 10.98 7.40 4.10
C PHE A 207 12.16 6.40 4.14
N GLY A 208 13.39 6.89 4.09
CA GLY A 208 14.60 6.08 4.12
C GLY A 208 14.68 5.13 2.93
N SER A 209 14.61 3.83 3.21
CA SER A 209 14.68 2.78 2.18
C SER A 209 13.36 2.57 1.43
N ALA A 210 12.23 3.00 2.00
CA ALA A 210 10.93 2.80 1.40
C ALA A 210 10.67 3.83 0.29
N GLN A 211 10.22 3.35 -0.88
CA GLN A 211 10.05 4.16 -2.08
C GLN A 211 8.57 4.45 -2.32
N LEU A 212 8.14 5.71 -2.20
CA LEU A 212 6.79 6.11 -2.60
C LEU A 212 6.71 6.27 -4.12
N ASP A 213 6.05 5.34 -4.82
CA ASP A 213 6.00 5.33 -6.30
C ASP A 213 5.07 6.42 -6.88
N LEU A 214 4.18 6.99 -6.08
CA LEU A 214 3.27 8.05 -6.53
C LEU A 214 3.99 9.38 -6.85
N ARG A 215 5.18 9.61 -6.27
CA ARG A 215 5.88 10.91 -6.38
C ARG A 215 6.37 11.17 -7.81
N GLU A 216 6.45 12.44 -8.21
CA GLU A 216 6.79 12.84 -9.58
C GLU A 216 8.05 12.18 -10.14
N GLY A 217 9.13 12.12 -9.35
CA GLY A 217 10.40 11.53 -9.77
C GLY A 217 10.39 10.00 -9.93
N SER A 218 9.30 9.32 -9.56
CA SER A 218 9.23 7.86 -9.53
C SER A 218 8.07 7.31 -10.35
N PHE A 219 6.96 8.05 -10.42
CA PHE A 219 5.70 7.58 -10.99
C PHE A 219 5.81 6.99 -12.39
N ALA A 220 6.44 7.70 -13.33
CA ALA A 220 6.61 7.20 -14.69
C ALA A 220 7.51 5.94 -14.74
N GLY A 221 8.56 5.89 -13.92
CA GLY A 221 9.45 4.74 -13.83
C GLY A 221 8.75 3.50 -13.25
N SER A 222 7.92 3.70 -12.22
CA SER A 222 7.17 2.61 -11.59
C SER A 222 6.06 2.09 -12.49
N LEU A 223 5.35 2.97 -13.22
CA LEU A 223 4.45 2.56 -14.29
C LEU A 223 5.18 1.78 -15.39
N ALA A 224 6.40 2.17 -15.78
CA ALA A 224 7.18 1.43 -16.77
C ALA A 224 7.55 0.01 -16.31
N LYS A 225 7.88 -0.16 -15.02
CA LYS A 225 8.16 -1.49 -14.43
C LYS A 225 6.90 -2.36 -14.33
N ALA A 226 5.76 -1.77 -13.99
CA ALA A 226 4.49 -2.46 -13.78
C ALA A 226 3.73 -2.76 -15.08
N LYS A 227 4.06 -2.08 -16.17
CA LYS A 227 3.30 -2.12 -17.42
C LYS A 227 3.37 -3.49 -18.12
N PRO A 228 2.23 -4.11 -18.48
CA PRO A 228 2.21 -5.25 -19.40
C PRO A 228 2.83 -4.89 -20.75
N SER A 229 3.73 -5.72 -21.26
CA SER A 229 4.43 -5.47 -22.53
C SER A 229 3.50 -5.33 -23.74
N ALA A 230 2.31 -5.93 -23.69
CA ALA A 230 1.37 -6.01 -24.80
C ALA A 230 0.49 -4.76 -25.00
N ILE A 231 0.45 -3.83 -24.04
CA ILE A 231 -0.47 -2.67 -24.14
C ILE A 231 0.25 -1.45 -24.74
N PRO A 232 -0.42 -0.55 -25.48
CA PRO A 232 0.19 0.64 -26.09
C PRO A 232 0.35 1.84 -25.12
N PHE A 233 0.30 1.65 -23.81
CA PHE A 233 0.49 2.73 -22.82
C PHE A 233 1.91 3.32 -22.81
N ASN A 234 2.06 4.64 -22.72
CA ASN A 234 3.34 5.32 -22.55
C ASN A 234 3.45 5.95 -21.14
N PRO A 235 4.32 5.44 -20.25
CA PRO A 235 4.53 6.01 -18.92
C PRO A 235 5.05 7.45 -18.93
N ASN A 236 5.75 7.85 -20.00
CA ASN A 236 6.39 9.16 -20.15
C ASN A 236 5.64 10.10 -21.11
N ALA A 237 4.36 9.80 -21.42
CA ALA A 237 3.54 10.66 -22.27
C ALA A 237 3.28 12.04 -21.67
#